data_AF-A0A409V6U8-F1
#
_entry.id   AF-A0A409V6U8-F1
#
_cell.length_a   1.000
_cell.length_b   1.000
_cell.length_c   1.000
_cell.angle_alpha   90.00
_cell.angle_beta   90.00
_cell.angle_gamma   90.00
#
_symmetry.space_group_name_H-M   'P 1'
#
loop_
_entity.id
_entity.type
_entity.pdbx_description
1 polymer ?
#
loop_
_entity_poly.entity_id
_entity_poly.type
_entity_poly.pdbx_seq_one_letter_code
_entity_poly.pdbx_strand_id
1 'polypeptide(L)'
;FYCLPENVTAGVPTSGYFDCPAGYYCPNGTGLDWMPCPKGTYSAKTNLYMVSQCTDCDGGKHCSVDGATTVTGDCDAGYYCQSGVDRPNPDNSATNSSYPPTCPLIGGHTGYGDICPKGYMCPVGSELPTECPAGTYQDEEGQSTCKTCPEGFYCTTNSTDFSDKPCPVGHYCPNGTTHANQYPCLKGTYNPAEQQTNISSCLECDGGKYCPSDGAENPAGNCSAGWYCYGSSIMAMPSDPVQGGRCSVGQYCPEGSEAPIECPGGEYCQTTGLSTPTGICFQGYYCNISAFVQTPPPGVTGDRCPTGHFCPIQSSTPTPCPIGYYYGSTGATQESDCVICTKGKYCGSYGLTAETGDCDPGYYCPEGHS
;
A
#
# COMPACT_ATOMS: atom_id res chain seq x y z
N PHE A 1 -73.10 -2.07 -7.74
CA PHE A 1 -74.24 -1.89 -6.81
C PHE A 1 -74.85 -3.25 -6.52
N TYR A 2 -75.29 -3.48 -5.29
CA TYR A 2 -76.02 -4.68 -4.88
C TYR A 2 -77.38 -4.29 -4.28
N CYS A 3 -78.34 -5.22 -4.25
CA CYS A 3 -79.72 -4.94 -3.83
C CYS A 3 -80.04 -5.69 -2.53
N LEU A 4 -80.36 -4.96 -1.46
CA LEU A 4 -80.89 -5.53 -0.20
C LEU A 4 -82.42 -5.49 -0.21
N PRO A 5 -83.12 -6.63 -0.41
CA PRO A 5 -84.58 -6.65 -0.56
C PRO A 5 -85.32 -6.08 0.67
N GLU A 6 -84.72 -6.23 1.85
CA GLU A 6 -85.27 -5.83 3.15
C GLU A 6 -85.23 -4.31 3.38
N ASN A 7 -84.39 -3.58 2.63
CA ASN A 7 -84.25 -2.12 2.70
C ASN A 7 -84.86 -1.39 1.49
N VAL A 8 -85.59 -2.11 0.63
CA VAL A 8 -86.30 -1.48 -0.50
C VAL A 8 -87.57 -0.80 0.02
N THR A 9 -87.54 0.53 0.09
CA THR A 9 -88.73 1.36 0.30
C THR A 9 -89.68 1.21 -0.88
N ALA A 10 -90.92 0.80 -0.63
CA ALA A 10 -91.94 0.64 -1.66
C ALA A 10 -92.10 1.93 -2.48
N GLY A 11 -91.94 1.83 -3.81
CA GLY A 11 -92.01 2.95 -4.74
C GLY A 11 -90.67 3.62 -5.09
N VAL A 12 -89.55 3.23 -4.46
CA VAL A 12 -88.20 3.75 -4.76
C VAL A 12 -87.25 2.58 -5.04
N PRO A 13 -87.15 2.10 -6.30
CA PRO A 13 -86.34 0.91 -6.64
C PRO A 13 -84.82 1.07 -6.38
N THR A 14 -84.34 2.30 -6.17
CA THR A 14 -82.94 2.61 -5.82
C THR A 14 -82.64 2.57 -4.32
N SER A 15 -83.66 2.44 -3.45
CA SER A 15 -83.47 2.47 -1.98
C SER A 15 -82.73 1.25 -1.42
N GLY A 16 -82.66 0.15 -2.18
CA GLY A 16 -81.84 -1.02 -1.83
C GLY A 16 -80.46 -1.04 -2.48
N TYR A 17 -80.09 -0.04 -3.29
CA TYR A 17 -78.81 0.02 -3.99
C TYR A 17 -77.74 0.63 -3.09
N PHE A 18 -76.74 -0.18 -2.74
CA PHE A 18 -75.57 0.28 -2.01
C PHE A 18 -74.31 0.17 -2.87
N ASP A 19 -73.40 1.11 -2.65
CA ASP A 19 -72.08 1.12 -3.28
C ASP A 19 -71.27 -0.08 -2.79
N CYS A 20 -70.48 -0.68 -3.68
CA CYS A 20 -69.53 -1.71 -3.26
C CYS A 20 -68.50 -1.03 -2.32
N PRO A 21 -68.34 -1.50 -1.08
CA PRO A 21 -67.49 -0.80 -0.13
C PRO A 21 -66.01 -0.88 -0.51
N ALA A 22 -65.22 0.03 0.04
CA ALA A 22 -63.77 -0.01 -0.10
C ALA A 22 -63.21 -1.35 0.40
N GLY A 23 -62.18 -1.83 -0.27
CA GLY A 23 -61.58 -3.15 -0.03
C GLY A 23 -62.30 -4.30 -0.74
N TYR A 24 -63.45 -4.07 -1.40
CA TYR A 24 -64.22 -5.14 -2.06
C TYR A 24 -64.54 -4.78 -3.51
N TYR A 25 -64.74 -5.82 -4.34
CA TYR A 25 -65.27 -5.69 -5.68
C TYR A 25 -66.53 -6.55 -5.85
N CYS A 26 -67.47 -6.02 -6.62
CA CYS A 26 -68.81 -6.59 -6.77
C CYS A 26 -69.12 -6.82 -8.26
N PRO A 27 -68.80 -8.00 -8.84
CA PRO A 27 -69.16 -8.35 -10.21
C PRO A 27 -70.68 -8.40 -10.44
N ASN A 28 -71.08 -8.55 -11.69
CA ASN A 28 -72.50 -8.62 -12.04
C ASN A 28 -73.19 -9.80 -11.32
N GLY A 29 -74.32 -9.52 -10.66
CA GLY A 29 -75.06 -10.52 -9.86
C GLY A 29 -74.66 -10.61 -8.38
N THR A 30 -73.72 -9.79 -7.90
CA THR A 30 -73.34 -9.75 -6.48
C THR A 30 -74.51 -9.27 -5.61
N GLY A 31 -74.85 -10.05 -4.58
CA GLY A 31 -75.82 -9.72 -3.55
C GLY A 31 -75.13 -9.27 -2.26
N LEU A 32 -75.19 -10.11 -1.23
CA LEU A 32 -74.49 -9.92 0.06
C LEU A 32 -73.12 -10.63 0.13
N ASP A 33 -72.67 -11.19 -0.98
CA ASP A 33 -71.48 -12.01 -1.15
C ASP A 33 -70.36 -11.24 -1.86
N TRP A 34 -69.96 -10.10 -1.30
CA TRP A 34 -68.91 -9.27 -1.90
C TRP A 34 -67.57 -9.99 -1.89
N MET A 35 -66.80 -9.83 -2.96
CA MET A 35 -65.46 -10.42 -3.03
C MET A 35 -64.42 -9.43 -2.52
N PRO A 36 -63.60 -9.79 -1.53
CA PRO A 36 -62.54 -8.92 -1.05
C PRO A 36 -61.45 -8.78 -2.12
N CYS A 37 -60.79 -7.62 -2.14
CA CYS A 37 -59.50 -7.49 -2.80
C CYS A 37 -58.54 -8.53 -2.18
N PRO A 38 -57.92 -9.41 -2.98
CA PRO A 38 -57.08 -10.47 -2.46
C PRO A 38 -55.84 -9.91 -1.77
N LYS A 39 -55.23 -10.70 -0.88
CA LYS A 39 -53.91 -10.38 -0.32
C LYS A 39 -52.90 -10.03 -1.42
N GLY A 40 -51.99 -9.12 -1.11
CA GLY A 40 -51.11 -8.49 -2.08
C GLY A 40 -51.73 -7.30 -2.82
N THR A 41 -53.03 -7.03 -2.63
CA THR A 41 -53.71 -5.86 -3.20
C THR A 41 -54.49 -5.09 -2.13
N TYR A 42 -54.79 -3.82 -2.39
CA TYR A 42 -55.63 -2.98 -1.55
C TYR A 42 -56.46 -2.00 -2.38
N SER A 43 -57.55 -1.47 -1.83
CA SER A 43 -58.28 -0.38 -2.47
C SER A 43 -59.10 0.44 -1.48
N ALA A 44 -58.83 1.75 -1.41
CA ALA A 44 -59.66 2.72 -0.69
C ALA A 44 -60.89 3.18 -1.50
N LYS A 45 -60.98 2.80 -2.78
CA LYS A 45 -62.06 3.23 -3.68
C LYS A 45 -63.30 2.36 -3.48
N THR A 46 -64.47 2.99 -3.47
CA THR A 46 -65.75 2.29 -3.55
C THR A 46 -66.12 2.00 -5.01
N ASN A 47 -67.15 1.17 -5.21
CA ASN A 47 -67.74 0.87 -6.53
C ASN A 47 -66.82 0.07 -7.49
N LEU A 48 -65.92 -0.76 -6.96
CA LEU A 48 -65.18 -1.72 -7.78
C LEU A 48 -66.10 -2.87 -8.19
N TYR A 49 -65.89 -3.39 -9.40
CA TYR A 49 -66.69 -4.47 -9.99
C TYR A 49 -65.85 -5.60 -10.57
N MET A 50 -64.52 -5.44 -10.65
CA MET A 50 -63.59 -6.49 -11.06
C MET A 50 -62.30 -6.45 -10.23
N VAL A 51 -61.68 -7.61 -10.04
CA VAL A 51 -60.47 -7.76 -9.20
C VAL A 51 -59.28 -6.91 -9.67
N SER A 52 -59.14 -6.67 -10.97
CA SER A 52 -58.07 -5.83 -11.53
C SER A 52 -58.22 -4.34 -11.23
N GLN A 53 -59.30 -3.93 -10.56
CA GLN A 53 -59.46 -2.57 -10.01
C GLN A 53 -58.95 -2.47 -8.55
N CYS A 54 -58.55 -3.58 -7.93
CA CYS A 54 -57.73 -3.55 -6.73
C CYS A 54 -56.31 -3.11 -7.12
N THR A 55 -55.70 -2.23 -6.33
CA THR A 55 -54.34 -1.73 -6.56
C THR A 55 -53.36 -2.72 -5.96
N ASP A 56 -52.28 -3.05 -6.67
CA ASP A 56 -51.19 -3.85 -6.11
C ASP A 56 -50.57 -3.14 -4.90
N CYS A 57 -50.12 -3.92 -3.92
CA CYS A 57 -49.46 -3.35 -2.76
C CYS A 57 -48.21 -2.56 -3.17
N ASP A 58 -48.03 -1.39 -2.58
CA ASP A 58 -46.94 -0.47 -2.91
C ASP A 58 -45.56 -1.08 -2.63
N GLY A 59 -44.56 -0.63 -3.37
CA GLY A 59 -43.16 -0.97 -3.14
C GLY A 59 -42.70 -0.65 -1.71
N GLY A 60 -41.91 -1.55 -1.12
CA GLY A 60 -41.48 -1.51 0.27
C GLY A 60 -42.57 -1.84 1.28
N LYS A 61 -43.79 -2.17 0.85
CA LYS A 61 -44.93 -2.47 1.72
C LYS A 61 -45.51 -3.86 1.41
N HIS A 62 -46.34 -4.35 2.32
CA HIS A 62 -47.10 -5.59 2.14
C HIS A 62 -48.57 -5.44 2.54
N CYS A 63 -49.42 -6.31 1.97
CA CYS A 63 -50.87 -6.31 2.11
C CYS A 63 -51.35 -7.70 2.55
N SER A 64 -51.37 -7.98 3.86
CA SER A 64 -51.54 -9.34 4.42
C SER A 64 -52.96 -9.79 4.70
N VAL A 65 -53.92 -8.88 4.62
CA VAL A 65 -55.33 -9.17 4.88
C VAL A 65 -56.14 -9.06 3.60
N ASP A 66 -57.12 -9.94 3.45
CA ASP A 66 -58.12 -9.80 2.40
C ASP A 66 -58.98 -8.57 2.68
N GLY A 67 -59.32 -7.84 1.62
CA GLY A 67 -60.14 -6.64 1.69
C GLY A 67 -59.42 -5.43 2.28
N ALA A 68 -58.10 -5.37 2.18
CA ALA A 68 -57.31 -4.24 2.63
C ALA A 68 -57.75 -2.94 1.93
N THR A 69 -57.99 -1.89 2.72
CA THR A 69 -58.32 -0.56 2.20
C THR A 69 -57.08 0.33 2.05
N THR A 70 -55.99 -0.03 2.72
CA THR A 70 -54.66 0.60 2.68
C THR A 70 -53.58 -0.47 2.78
N VAL A 71 -52.32 -0.12 2.53
CA VAL A 71 -51.18 -0.99 2.86
C VAL A 71 -51.21 -1.41 4.33
N THR A 72 -50.77 -2.65 4.62
CA THR A 72 -50.90 -3.24 5.97
C THR A 72 -49.66 -3.13 6.83
N GLY A 73 -48.48 -2.97 6.21
CA GLY A 73 -47.21 -2.81 6.92
C GLY A 73 -46.02 -2.64 5.97
N ASP A 74 -44.85 -2.42 6.57
CA ASP A 74 -43.56 -2.32 5.88
C ASP A 74 -42.97 -3.71 5.63
N CYS A 75 -42.24 -3.87 4.52
CA CYS A 75 -41.43 -5.06 4.28
C CYS A 75 -40.41 -5.24 5.44
N ASP A 76 -40.22 -6.47 5.91
CA ASP A 76 -39.31 -6.77 6.99
C ASP A 76 -37.85 -6.49 6.58
N ALA A 77 -37.03 -6.12 7.57
CA ALA A 77 -35.59 -6.02 7.39
C ALA A 77 -35.02 -7.36 6.86
N GLY A 78 -34.15 -7.29 5.86
CA GLY A 78 -33.61 -8.46 5.18
C GLY A 78 -34.44 -8.96 4.00
N TYR A 79 -35.54 -8.29 3.66
CA TYR A 79 -36.39 -8.63 2.51
C TYR A 79 -36.69 -7.38 1.68
N TYR A 80 -37.03 -7.59 0.41
CA TYR A 80 -37.52 -6.51 -0.45
C TYR A 80 -38.87 -6.85 -1.05
N CYS A 81 -39.73 -5.85 -1.13
CA CYS A 81 -41.10 -5.96 -1.64
C CYS A 81 -41.24 -5.00 -2.81
N GLN A 82 -41.12 -5.45 -4.07
CA GLN A 82 -41.18 -4.54 -5.22
C GLN A 82 -42.62 -4.16 -5.58
N SER A 83 -43.54 -5.13 -5.61
CA SER A 83 -44.94 -4.88 -5.97
C SER A 83 -45.83 -6.05 -5.58
N GLY A 84 -47.03 -5.79 -5.07
CA GLY A 84 -48.09 -6.81 -4.94
C GLY A 84 -47.86 -7.87 -3.85
N VAL A 85 -46.97 -7.62 -2.88
CA VAL A 85 -46.55 -8.61 -1.89
C VAL A 85 -47.56 -8.75 -0.73
N ASP A 86 -47.89 -9.98 -0.35
CA ASP A 86 -48.89 -10.31 0.70
C ASP A 86 -48.30 -10.44 2.11
N ARG A 87 -46.98 -10.37 2.30
CA ARG A 87 -46.32 -10.59 3.59
C ARG A 87 -45.06 -9.75 3.72
N PRO A 88 -44.59 -9.47 4.94
CA PRO A 88 -43.40 -8.65 5.12
C PRO A 88 -42.10 -9.38 4.74
N ASN A 89 -42.08 -10.72 4.69
CA ASN A 89 -40.91 -11.55 4.42
C ASN A 89 -41.12 -12.52 3.23
N PRO A 90 -41.23 -12.00 1.99
CA PRO A 90 -41.31 -12.82 0.79
C PRO A 90 -40.03 -13.64 0.59
N ASP A 91 -40.11 -14.97 0.50
CA ASP A 91 -38.97 -15.87 0.28
C ASP A 91 -39.29 -16.86 -0.84
N ASN A 92 -38.58 -16.75 -1.97
CA ASN A 92 -38.76 -17.62 -3.14
C ASN A 92 -38.06 -18.98 -3.04
N SER A 93 -37.23 -19.19 -2.02
CA SER A 93 -36.49 -20.44 -1.79
C SER A 93 -37.41 -21.61 -1.41
N ALA A 94 -38.60 -21.33 -0.88
CA ALA A 94 -39.58 -22.33 -0.53
C ALA A 94 -40.45 -22.74 -1.74
N THR A 95 -40.32 -23.98 -2.23
CA THR A 95 -41.34 -24.59 -3.10
C THR A 95 -42.59 -24.90 -2.27
N ASN A 96 -43.62 -24.05 -2.29
CA ASN A 96 -44.90 -24.42 -1.68
C ASN A 96 -45.81 -25.16 -2.67
N SER A 97 -46.03 -26.44 -2.37
CA SER A 97 -46.86 -27.44 -3.04
C SER A 97 -48.39 -27.17 -3.00
N SER A 98 -48.84 -25.94 -2.72
CA SER A 98 -50.25 -25.64 -2.40
C SER A 98 -51.00 -24.82 -3.47
N TYR A 99 -50.35 -24.40 -4.57
CA TYR A 99 -50.98 -23.68 -5.67
C TYR A 99 -51.26 -24.59 -6.89
N PRO A 100 -52.38 -24.39 -7.61
CA PRO A 100 -52.71 -25.16 -8.79
C PRO A 100 -51.63 -25.01 -9.89
N PRO A 101 -51.35 -26.07 -10.66
CA PRO A 101 -50.24 -26.12 -11.64
C PRO A 101 -50.38 -25.15 -12.83
N THR A 102 -51.46 -24.38 -12.90
CA THR A 102 -51.73 -23.41 -13.97
C THR A 102 -51.13 -22.03 -13.72
N CYS A 103 -50.65 -21.74 -12.51
CA CYS A 103 -49.86 -20.54 -12.20
C CYS A 103 -48.99 -20.80 -10.95
N PRO A 104 -47.82 -21.47 -11.10
CA PRO A 104 -46.94 -21.74 -9.98
C PRO A 104 -46.32 -20.43 -9.50
N LEU A 105 -46.81 -19.90 -8.39
CA LEU A 105 -46.09 -18.87 -7.63
C LEU A 105 -44.85 -19.57 -7.04
N ILE A 106 -43.69 -19.36 -7.66
CA ILE A 106 -42.39 -19.65 -7.04
C ILE A 106 -42.39 -18.86 -5.70
N GLY A 107 -42.09 -19.50 -4.56
CA GLY A 107 -42.06 -18.83 -3.24
C GLY A 107 -43.36 -18.80 -2.42
N GLY A 108 -44.52 -19.08 -3.01
CA GLY A 108 -45.78 -19.16 -2.24
C GLY A 108 -46.25 -17.85 -1.58
N HIS A 109 -45.84 -16.70 -2.12
CA HIS A 109 -46.36 -15.36 -1.82
C HIS A 109 -46.93 -14.71 -3.10
N THR A 110 -47.68 -13.62 -2.95
CA THR A 110 -48.14 -12.83 -4.11
C THR A 110 -47.09 -11.80 -4.52
N GLY A 111 -47.21 -11.27 -5.74
CA GLY A 111 -46.37 -10.15 -6.20
C GLY A 111 -44.92 -10.52 -6.49
N TYR A 112 -44.06 -9.49 -6.54
CA TYR A 112 -42.62 -9.59 -6.74
C TYR A 112 -41.88 -9.06 -5.51
N GLY A 113 -41.09 -9.93 -4.89
CA GLY A 113 -40.29 -9.69 -3.70
C GLY A 113 -39.50 -10.94 -3.37
N ASP A 114 -38.44 -10.80 -2.58
CA ASP A 114 -37.62 -11.94 -2.16
C ASP A 114 -36.75 -11.60 -0.93
N ILE A 115 -36.03 -12.61 -0.44
CA ILE A 115 -34.93 -12.44 0.51
C ILE A 115 -33.85 -11.53 -0.10
N CYS A 116 -33.26 -10.67 0.73
CA CYS A 116 -32.21 -9.76 0.26
C CYS A 116 -30.99 -10.57 -0.22
N PRO A 117 -30.57 -10.43 -1.49
CA PRO A 117 -29.46 -11.19 -2.04
C PRO A 117 -28.11 -10.74 -1.47
N LYS A 118 -27.10 -11.61 -1.56
CA LYS A 118 -25.72 -11.30 -1.20
C LYS A 118 -25.21 -10.08 -1.99
N GLY A 119 -24.36 -9.27 -1.35
CA GLY A 119 -23.82 -8.03 -1.93
C GLY A 119 -24.77 -6.84 -1.85
N TYR A 120 -25.96 -7.03 -1.27
CA TYR A 120 -26.97 -6.00 -1.05
C TYR A 120 -27.38 -5.92 0.43
N MET A 121 -28.01 -4.80 0.80
CA MET A 121 -28.70 -4.60 2.06
C MET A 121 -30.15 -4.19 1.82
N CYS A 122 -31.03 -4.68 2.68
CA CYS A 122 -32.46 -4.36 2.65
C CYS A 122 -32.93 -3.92 4.05
N PRO A 123 -32.83 -2.62 4.38
CA PRO A 123 -33.47 -2.05 5.57
C PRO A 123 -34.99 -2.25 5.57
N VAL A 124 -35.66 -2.01 6.69
CA VAL A 124 -37.14 -2.07 6.78
C VAL A 124 -37.77 -1.20 5.69
N GLY A 125 -38.74 -1.76 4.99
CA GLY A 125 -39.47 -1.06 3.93
C GLY A 125 -38.73 -0.96 2.60
N SER A 126 -37.78 -1.86 2.32
CA SER A 126 -37.05 -1.87 1.04
C SER A 126 -37.94 -2.28 -0.14
N GLU A 127 -38.04 -1.42 -1.15
CA GLU A 127 -38.68 -1.76 -2.42
C GLU A 127 -37.78 -2.66 -3.28
N LEU A 128 -36.49 -2.33 -3.32
CA LEU A 128 -35.46 -3.04 -4.05
C LEU A 128 -34.22 -3.23 -3.16
N PRO A 129 -33.41 -4.28 -3.40
CA PRO A 129 -32.11 -4.43 -2.75
C PRO A 129 -31.19 -3.24 -3.06
N THR A 130 -30.55 -2.68 -2.03
CA THR A 130 -29.55 -1.61 -2.19
C THR A 130 -28.15 -2.22 -2.17
N GLU A 131 -27.33 -1.94 -3.18
CA GLU A 131 -25.96 -2.48 -3.23
C GLU A 131 -25.14 -2.08 -1.99
N CYS A 132 -24.31 -2.99 -1.50
CA CYS A 132 -23.32 -2.63 -0.48
C CYS A 132 -22.37 -1.57 -1.05
N PRO A 133 -22.21 -0.42 -0.37
CA PRO A 133 -21.27 0.61 -0.80
C PRO A 133 -19.83 0.10 -0.71
N ALA A 134 -18.93 0.68 -1.52
CA ALA A 134 -17.52 0.33 -1.44
C ALA A 134 -16.97 0.55 -0.02
N GLY A 135 -16.08 -0.33 0.42
CA GLY A 135 -15.64 -0.43 1.82
C GLY A 135 -16.54 -1.31 2.68
N THR A 136 -17.60 -1.87 2.12
CA THR A 136 -18.46 -2.87 2.78
C THR A 136 -18.72 -4.05 1.86
N TYR A 137 -19.15 -5.18 2.43
CA TYR A 137 -19.52 -6.38 1.70
C TYR A 137 -20.68 -7.09 2.40
N GLN A 138 -21.32 -8.03 1.71
CA GLN A 138 -22.30 -8.91 2.33
C GLN A 138 -22.29 -10.30 1.69
N ASP A 139 -21.90 -11.30 2.46
CA ASP A 139 -21.73 -12.70 2.09
C ASP A 139 -22.94 -13.59 2.46
N GLU A 140 -23.89 -13.05 3.23
CA GLU A 140 -25.12 -13.71 3.68
C GLU A 140 -26.37 -13.09 3.05
N GLU A 141 -27.37 -13.91 2.77
CA GLU A 141 -28.69 -13.43 2.34
C GLU A 141 -29.49 -12.93 3.56
N GLY A 142 -30.52 -12.13 3.31
CA GLY A 142 -31.46 -11.72 4.36
C GLY A 142 -30.94 -10.59 5.25
N GLN A 143 -29.94 -9.84 4.80
CA GLN A 143 -29.26 -8.84 5.62
C GLN A 143 -29.80 -7.44 5.40
N SER A 144 -29.95 -6.69 6.50
CA SER A 144 -30.44 -5.31 6.48
C SER A 144 -29.34 -4.26 6.48
N THR A 145 -28.10 -4.69 6.72
CA THR A 145 -26.88 -3.87 6.71
C THR A 145 -25.73 -4.65 6.08
N CYS A 146 -24.74 -3.93 5.55
CA CYS A 146 -23.51 -4.53 5.03
C CYS A 146 -22.43 -4.57 6.12
N LYS A 147 -21.57 -5.60 6.05
CA LYS A 147 -20.41 -5.76 6.93
C LYS A 147 -19.29 -4.85 6.46
N THR A 148 -18.56 -4.23 7.39
CA THR A 148 -17.37 -3.44 7.05
C THR A 148 -16.30 -4.35 6.46
N CYS A 149 -15.64 -3.90 5.39
CA CYS A 149 -14.54 -4.63 4.80
C CYS A 149 -13.40 -4.78 5.82
N PRO A 150 -12.93 -6.00 6.11
CA PRO A 150 -11.87 -6.22 7.09
C PRO A 150 -10.55 -5.58 6.63
N GLU A 151 -9.73 -5.17 7.60
CA GLU A 151 -8.36 -4.72 7.33
C GLU A 151 -7.53 -5.79 6.61
N GLY A 152 -6.56 -5.36 5.81
CA GLY A 152 -5.78 -6.23 4.94
C GLY A 152 -6.49 -6.61 3.63
N PHE A 153 -7.73 -6.16 3.43
CA PHE A 153 -8.51 -6.37 2.21
C PHE A 153 -9.18 -5.08 1.74
N TYR A 154 -9.68 -5.08 0.50
CA TYR A 154 -10.50 -4.00 -0.02
C TYR A 154 -11.79 -4.52 -0.65
N CYS A 155 -12.88 -3.78 -0.50
CA CYS A 155 -14.19 -4.19 -1.00
C CYS A 155 -14.73 -3.12 -1.94
N THR A 156 -14.97 -3.50 -3.20
CA THR A 156 -15.63 -2.64 -4.19
C THR A 156 -17.14 -2.60 -3.95
N THR A 157 -17.88 -1.78 -4.69
CA THR A 157 -19.36 -1.81 -4.66
C THR A 157 -19.89 -3.21 -4.97
N ASN A 158 -20.99 -3.59 -4.31
CA ASN A 158 -21.67 -4.88 -4.49
C ASN A 158 -20.77 -6.11 -4.22
N SER A 159 -19.79 -5.99 -3.30
CA SER A 159 -18.93 -7.13 -2.94
C SER A 159 -19.69 -8.18 -2.14
N THR A 160 -19.64 -9.42 -2.61
CA THR A 160 -20.21 -10.61 -1.95
C THR A 160 -19.19 -11.40 -1.14
N ASP A 161 -17.90 -11.18 -1.42
CA ASP A 161 -16.74 -11.74 -0.73
C ASP A 161 -15.63 -10.67 -0.74
N PHE A 162 -14.71 -10.79 0.20
CA PHE A 162 -13.50 -9.98 0.31
C PHE A 162 -12.22 -10.81 0.10
N SER A 163 -12.32 -12.14 0.20
CA SER A 163 -11.18 -13.06 0.26
C SER A 163 -10.30 -13.05 -1.00
N ASP A 164 -10.89 -12.68 -2.14
CA ASP A 164 -10.22 -12.55 -3.44
C ASP A 164 -9.58 -11.17 -3.67
N LYS A 165 -9.73 -10.23 -2.73
CA LYS A 165 -9.28 -8.83 -2.82
C LYS A 165 -8.29 -8.47 -1.70
N PRO A 166 -7.15 -9.20 -1.59
CA PRO A 166 -6.12 -8.84 -0.62
C PRO A 166 -5.56 -7.46 -0.91
N CYS A 167 -5.13 -6.75 0.14
CA CYS A 167 -4.42 -5.50 -0.02
C CYS A 167 -3.14 -5.74 -0.82
N PRO A 168 -2.93 -5.02 -1.94
CA PRO A 168 -1.78 -5.26 -2.78
C PRO A 168 -0.49 -4.81 -2.09
N VAL A 169 0.63 -5.35 -2.56
CA VAL A 169 1.96 -4.82 -2.23
C VAL A 169 2.07 -3.32 -2.53
N GLY A 170 2.97 -2.65 -1.83
CA GLY A 170 3.14 -1.20 -1.88
C GLY A 170 2.05 -0.41 -1.18
N HIS A 171 1.03 -1.07 -0.60
CA HIS A 171 -0.14 -0.43 0.01
C HIS A 171 -0.43 -1.02 1.39
N TYR A 172 -1.29 -0.35 2.14
CA TYR A 172 -1.83 -0.85 3.41
C TYR A 172 -3.33 -0.57 3.48
N CYS A 173 -4.15 -1.51 3.93
CA CYS A 173 -5.59 -1.41 3.86
C CYS A 173 -6.19 -1.47 5.27
N PRO A 174 -6.54 -0.33 5.90
CA PRO A 174 -7.32 -0.33 7.13
C PRO A 174 -8.77 -0.80 6.88
N ASN A 175 -9.54 -1.01 7.94
CA ASN A 175 -10.96 -1.36 7.86
C ASN A 175 -11.74 -0.38 6.96
N GLY A 176 -12.56 -0.93 6.07
CA GLY A 176 -13.39 -0.13 5.16
C GLY A 176 -12.68 0.36 3.91
N THR A 177 -11.54 -0.23 3.52
CA THR A 177 -10.86 0.12 2.28
C THR A 177 -11.73 -0.20 1.07
N THR A 178 -11.88 0.77 0.16
CA THR A 178 -12.85 0.76 -0.93
C THR A 178 -12.26 0.29 -2.26
N HIS A 179 -10.94 0.41 -2.44
CA HIS A 179 -10.20 -0.03 -3.63
C HIS A 179 -8.72 -0.26 -3.31
N ALA A 180 -8.06 -1.08 -4.13
CA ALA A 180 -6.70 -1.57 -3.91
C ALA A 180 -5.65 -0.47 -3.66
N ASN A 181 -5.74 0.65 -4.40
CA ASN A 181 -4.72 1.70 -4.39
C ASN A 181 -5.07 2.89 -3.48
N GLN A 182 -6.04 2.76 -2.58
CA GLN A 182 -6.53 3.88 -1.77
C GLN A 182 -5.48 4.42 -0.80
N TYR A 183 -4.58 3.56 -0.34
CA TYR A 183 -3.64 3.84 0.73
C TYR A 183 -2.23 3.35 0.34
N PRO A 184 -1.57 4.06 -0.58
CA PRO A 184 -0.21 3.73 -0.99
C PRO A 184 0.80 4.09 0.10
N CYS A 185 1.87 3.31 0.19
CA CYS A 185 3.09 3.74 0.86
C CYS A 185 3.69 4.90 0.07
N LEU A 186 3.97 6.02 0.72
CA LEU A 186 4.47 7.22 0.06
C LEU A 186 5.92 7.02 -0.41
N LYS A 187 6.33 7.80 -1.43
CA LYS A 187 7.73 7.85 -1.88
C LYS A 187 8.71 7.97 -0.70
N GLY A 188 9.87 7.32 -0.85
CA GLY A 188 10.84 7.13 0.24
C GLY A 188 10.53 5.90 1.11
N THR A 189 9.35 5.30 0.96
CA THR A 189 9.00 4.02 1.58
C THR A 189 8.55 3.00 0.54
N TYR A 190 8.53 1.73 0.92
CA TYR A 190 8.04 0.63 0.10
C TYR A 190 7.42 -0.45 0.99
N ASN A 191 6.65 -1.35 0.39
CA ASN A 191 6.05 -2.45 1.12
C ASN A 191 6.01 -3.71 0.25
N PRO A 192 6.84 -4.73 0.54
CA PRO A 192 6.92 -5.94 -0.28
C PRO A 192 5.86 -6.98 0.09
N ALA A 193 5.03 -6.73 1.10
CA ALA A 193 4.07 -7.71 1.61
C ALA A 193 2.62 -7.34 1.24
N GLU A 194 1.82 -8.36 0.95
CA GLU A 194 0.37 -8.23 0.80
C GLU A 194 -0.33 -8.20 2.16
N GLN A 195 -1.63 -7.85 2.14
CA GLN A 195 -2.54 -7.89 3.30
C GLN A 195 -2.10 -7.03 4.49
N GLN A 196 -1.34 -5.97 4.21
CA GLN A 196 -0.90 -5.04 5.23
C GLN A 196 -2.05 -4.14 5.67
N THR A 197 -2.10 -3.79 6.96
CA THR A 197 -3.29 -3.16 7.57
C THR A 197 -3.11 -1.69 7.91
N ASN A 198 -1.86 -1.23 8.10
CA ASN A 198 -1.56 0.11 8.59
C ASN A 198 -0.28 0.69 7.99
N ILE A 199 -0.10 2.01 8.15
CA ILE A 199 1.04 2.74 7.59
C ILE A 199 2.40 2.30 8.12
N SER A 200 2.48 1.70 9.32
CA SER A 200 3.74 1.19 9.88
C SER A 200 4.28 -0.03 9.13
N SER A 201 3.50 -0.62 8.23
CA SER A 201 3.97 -1.62 7.28
C SER A 201 4.81 -1.04 6.13
N CYS A 202 4.75 0.29 5.91
CA CYS A 202 5.59 0.96 4.92
C CYS A 202 7.01 1.07 5.46
N LEU A 203 7.91 0.27 4.89
CA LEU A 203 9.32 0.23 5.24
C LEU A 203 10.06 1.40 4.59
N GLU A 204 10.94 2.05 5.34
CA GLU A 204 11.81 3.07 4.79
C GLU A 204 12.75 2.47 3.74
N CYS A 205 13.02 3.22 2.66
CA CYS A 205 14.02 2.82 1.68
C CYS A 205 15.40 2.78 2.35
N ASP A 206 16.12 1.67 2.27
CA ASP A 206 17.46 1.56 2.88
C ASP A 206 18.43 2.59 2.28
N GLY A 207 19.44 2.96 3.06
CA GLY A 207 20.58 3.74 2.57
C GLY A 207 21.23 3.10 1.34
N GLY A 208 21.64 3.92 0.39
CA GLY A 208 22.18 3.46 -0.89
C GLY A 208 21.13 3.04 -1.91
N LYS A 209 19.83 3.03 -1.58
CA LYS A 209 18.73 2.77 -2.50
C LYS A 209 17.74 3.93 -2.53
N TYR A 210 16.86 3.94 -3.54
CA TYR A 210 15.84 4.96 -3.67
C TYR A 210 14.46 4.42 -4.08
N CYS A 211 13.42 5.08 -3.58
CA CYS A 211 12.01 4.71 -3.73
C CYS A 211 11.25 5.94 -4.29
N PRO A 212 11.15 6.11 -5.62
CA PRO A 212 10.73 7.37 -6.25
C PRO A 212 9.21 7.57 -6.33
N SER A 213 8.43 6.51 -6.18
CA SER A 213 7.00 6.48 -6.46
C SER A 213 6.20 6.06 -5.24
N ASP A 214 4.98 6.57 -5.13
CA ASP A 214 4.00 6.06 -4.18
C ASP A 214 3.57 4.65 -4.61
N GLY A 215 3.20 3.80 -3.65
CA GLY A 215 2.79 2.43 -3.94
C GLY A 215 3.94 1.49 -4.29
N ALA A 216 5.18 1.81 -3.88
CA ALA A 216 6.35 1.02 -4.23
C ALA A 216 6.34 -0.35 -3.52
N GLU A 217 6.45 -1.44 -4.28
CA GLU A 217 6.61 -2.80 -3.76
C GLU A 217 8.04 -3.03 -3.24
N ASN A 218 9.03 -2.51 -3.97
CA ASN A 218 10.45 -2.66 -3.70
C ASN A 218 11.18 -1.33 -4.01
N PRO A 219 12.41 -1.13 -3.50
CA PRO A 219 13.26 -0.04 -3.97
C PRO A 219 13.43 -0.09 -5.49
N ALA A 220 13.37 1.06 -6.15
CA ALA A 220 13.47 1.13 -7.61
C ALA A 220 14.88 0.81 -8.11
N GLY A 221 15.89 1.01 -7.28
CA GLY A 221 17.28 0.70 -7.59
C GLY A 221 18.26 1.28 -6.58
N ASN A 222 19.54 1.14 -6.91
CA ASN A 222 20.64 1.71 -6.16
C ASN A 222 20.85 3.18 -6.54
N CYS A 223 21.41 3.96 -5.62
CA CYS A 223 21.87 5.30 -5.92
C CYS A 223 23.05 5.26 -6.90
N SER A 224 23.06 6.22 -7.83
CA SER A 224 23.96 6.19 -8.98
C SER A 224 25.41 6.35 -8.56
N ALA A 225 26.31 5.71 -9.28
CA ALA A 225 27.75 5.84 -9.03
C ALA A 225 28.20 7.32 -9.06
N GLY A 226 29.05 7.70 -8.12
CA GLY A 226 29.43 9.10 -7.84
C GLY A 226 28.48 9.86 -6.93
N TRP A 227 27.36 9.23 -6.52
CA TRP A 227 26.40 9.77 -5.57
C TRP A 227 26.21 8.81 -4.40
N TYR A 228 25.81 9.36 -3.27
CA TYR A 228 25.37 8.61 -2.12
C TYR A 228 23.99 9.08 -1.70
N CYS A 229 23.22 8.20 -1.07
CA CYS A 229 21.91 8.55 -0.53
C CYS A 229 21.66 7.88 0.81
N TYR A 230 21.10 8.65 1.74
CA TYR A 230 20.69 8.14 3.04
C TYR A 230 19.37 7.35 2.91
N GLY A 231 18.86 6.85 4.04
CA GLY A 231 17.56 6.22 4.10
C GLY A 231 16.43 7.14 3.62
N SER A 232 15.36 6.55 3.12
CA SER A 232 14.18 7.23 2.56
C SER A 232 14.45 8.14 1.35
N SER A 233 15.54 7.90 0.61
CA SER A 233 15.80 8.63 -0.64
C SER A 233 14.73 8.35 -1.69
N ILE A 234 14.33 9.39 -2.42
CA ILE A 234 13.34 9.31 -3.51
C ILE A 234 13.98 9.32 -4.89
N MET A 235 15.30 9.47 -4.99
CA MET A 235 15.99 9.57 -6.28
C MET A 235 17.42 9.01 -6.22
N ALA A 236 17.90 8.51 -7.36
CA ALA A 236 19.22 7.91 -7.47
C ALA A 236 20.37 8.93 -7.35
N MET A 237 20.09 10.21 -7.61
CA MET A 237 21.05 11.33 -7.59
C MET A 237 20.47 12.49 -6.75
N PRO A 238 20.43 12.36 -5.42
CA PRO A 238 19.80 13.34 -4.54
C PRO A 238 20.52 14.69 -4.56
N SER A 239 19.80 15.76 -4.89
CA SER A 239 20.29 17.13 -4.79
C SER A 239 20.05 17.77 -3.42
N ASP A 240 19.14 17.20 -2.62
CA ASP A 240 18.84 17.65 -1.26
C ASP A 240 19.85 17.03 -0.28
N PRO A 241 20.60 17.84 0.49
CA PRO A 241 21.56 17.35 1.49
C PRO A 241 20.96 16.41 2.55
N VAL A 242 19.65 16.47 2.78
CA VAL A 242 18.94 15.59 3.73
C VAL A 242 18.78 14.18 3.16
N GLN A 243 18.71 14.03 1.83
CA GLN A 243 18.55 12.74 1.16
C GLN A 243 19.87 12.14 0.67
N GLY A 244 20.93 12.95 0.56
CA GLY A 244 22.25 12.50 0.14
C GLY A 244 23.00 13.58 -0.62
N GLY A 245 23.91 13.16 -1.50
CA GLY A 245 24.64 14.11 -2.32
C GLY A 245 25.64 13.48 -3.27
N ARG A 246 26.38 14.36 -3.95
CA ARG A 246 27.50 13.98 -4.81
C ARG A 246 28.77 13.95 -3.99
N CYS A 247 29.61 12.94 -4.22
CA CYS A 247 30.79 12.72 -3.39
C CYS A 247 31.86 13.78 -3.67
N SER A 248 32.54 14.24 -2.63
CA SER A 248 33.46 15.37 -2.73
C SER A 248 34.85 14.95 -3.23
N VAL A 249 35.72 15.92 -3.50
CA VAL A 249 37.15 15.61 -3.73
C VAL A 249 37.73 14.92 -2.49
N GLY A 250 38.66 13.98 -2.70
CA GLY A 250 39.16 13.12 -1.62
C GLY A 250 38.20 11.99 -1.23
N GLN A 251 37.05 11.86 -1.91
CA GLN A 251 36.07 10.80 -1.68
C GLN A 251 35.64 10.16 -3.00
N TYR A 252 35.06 8.96 -2.92
CA TYR A 252 34.42 8.27 -4.03
C TYR A 252 33.19 7.49 -3.52
N CYS A 253 32.27 7.17 -4.44
CA CYS A 253 31.03 6.47 -4.14
C CYS A 253 30.69 5.49 -5.26
N PRO A 254 30.96 4.19 -5.06
CA PRO A 254 30.42 3.15 -5.92
C PRO A 254 28.89 3.24 -6.02
N GLU A 255 28.31 2.52 -6.98
CA GLU A 255 26.85 2.40 -7.06
C GLU A 255 26.29 1.81 -5.76
N GLY A 256 25.23 2.41 -5.23
CA GLY A 256 24.60 1.96 -3.98
C GLY A 256 25.26 2.46 -2.70
N SER A 257 26.09 3.49 -2.73
CA SER A 257 26.67 4.08 -1.53
C SER A 257 25.63 4.77 -0.64
N GLU A 258 25.59 4.41 0.64
CA GLU A 258 24.78 5.10 1.66
C GLU A 258 25.44 6.38 2.20
N ALA A 259 26.77 6.45 2.10
CA ALA A 259 27.59 7.57 2.55
C ALA A 259 28.85 7.70 1.67
N PRO A 260 29.51 8.87 1.68
CA PRO A 260 30.79 9.04 0.99
C PRO A 260 31.88 8.13 1.56
N ILE A 261 32.66 7.51 0.67
CA ILE A 261 33.82 6.70 1.06
C ILE A 261 35.07 7.54 0.89
N GLU A 262 35.87 7.66 1.95
CA GLU A 262 37.16 8.34 1.90
C GLU A 262 38.11 7.63 0.93
N CYS A 263 38.90 8.40 0.18
CA CYS A 263 39.88 7.82 -0.73
C CYS A 263 40.89 6.98 0.06
N PRO A 264 41.13 5.71 -0.34
CA PRO A 264 42.00 4.83 0.41
C PRO A 264 43.46 5.27 0.32
N GLY A 265 44.25 4.91 1.34
CA GLY A 265 45.69 5.16 1.35
C GLY A 265 46.39 4.55 0.15
N GLY A 266 47.37 5.29 -0.38
CA GLY A 266 48.09 4.92 -1.60
C GLY A 266 47.39 5.32 -2.89
N GLU A 267 46.17 5.88 -2.82
CA GLU A 267 45.38 6.33 -3.97
C GLU A 267 44.93 7.78 -3.80
N TYR A 268 44.39 8.38 -4.87
CA TYR A 268 43.86 9.74 -4.83
C TYR A 268 42.55 9.89 -5.63
N CYS A 269 41.70 10.82 -5.19
CA CYS A 269 40.35 11.06 -5.71
C CYS A 269 40.22 12.54 -6.13
N GLN A 270 40.51 12.82 -7.40
CA GLN A 270 40.79 14.19 -7.89
C GLN A 270 39.57 15.08 -8.10
N THR A 271 38.44 14.48 -8.49
CA THR A 271 37.23 15.22 -8.86
C THR A 271 36.06 14.79 -7.99
N THR A 272 35.04 15.64 -7.92
CA THR A 272 33.75 15.29 -7.31
C THR A 272 33.05 14.21 -8.12
N GLY A 273 32.22 13.40 -7.45
CA GLY A 273 31.36 12.37 -8.03
C GLY A 273 32.09 11.22 -8.70
N LEU A 274 33.21 10.81 -8.12
CA LEU A 274 33.94 9.62 -8.55
C LEU A 274 33.24 8.35 -8.05
N SER A 275 33.17 7.32 -8.90
CA SER A 275 32.67 5.99 -8.54
C SER A 275 33.77 5.04 -8.07
N THR A 276 35.00 5.34 -8.45
CA THR A 276 36.23 4.65 -8.05
C THR A 276 37.34 5.70 -7.87
N PRO A 277 38.42 5.38 -7.14
CA PRO A 277 39.58 6.25 -7.04
C PRO A 277 40.14 6.63 -8.42
N THR A 278 40.72 7.84 -8.53
CA THR A 278 41.24 8.36 -9.81
C THR A 278 42.50 7.61 -10.24
N GLY A 279 43.34 7.25 -9.28
CA GLY A 279 44.57 6.51 -9.53
C GLY A 279 45.42 6.36 -8.27
N ILE A 280 46.63 5.84 -8.48
CA ILE A 280 47.60 5.54 -7.42
C ILE A 280 48.57 6.70 -7.18
N CYS A 281 49.04 6.82 -5.94
CA CYS A 281 50.01 7.82 -5.49
C CYS A 281 51.34 7.70 -6.24
N PHE A 282 51.98 8.84 -6.53
CA PHE A 282 53.25 8.86 -7.23
C PHE A 282 54.42 8.41 -6.33
N GLN A 283 55.43 7.75 -6.89
CA GLN A 283 56.65 7.41 -6.16
C GLN A 283 57.34 8.65 -5.59
N GLY A 284 57.98 8.53 -4.43
CA GLY A 284 58.58 9.66 -3.72
C GLY A 284 57.58 10.52 -2.95
N TYR A 285 56.29 10.15 -2.97
CA TYR A 285 55.20 10.70 -2.17
C TYR A 285 54.45 9.55 -1.48
N TYR A 286 53.73 9.87 -0.41
CA TYR A 286 52.76 8.95 0.18
C TYR A 286 51.41 9.64 0.28
N CYS A 287 50.35 8.92 -0.04
CA CYS A 287 48.98 9.38 0.02
C CYS A 287 48.32 8.67 1.20
N ASN A 288 47.99 9.40 2.26
CA ASN A 288 47.26 8.81 3.37
C ASN A 288 45.77 8.68 2.99
N ILE A 289 44.85 8.82 3.93
CA ILE A 289 43.41 8.89 3.60
C ILE A 289 43.04 10.21 2.92
N SER A 290 41.98 10.16 2.10
CA SER A 290 41.32 11.35 1.53
C SER A 290 42.20 12.20 0.60
N ALA A 291 43.27 11.62 0.04
CA ALA A 291 44.11 12.33 -0.93
C ALA A 291 43.31 12.66 -2.19
N PHE A 292 43.47 13.88 -2.68
CA PHE A 292 42.77 14.39 -3.87
C PHE A 292 43.71 14.74 -5.02
N VAL A 293 45.01 14.52 -4.87
CA VAL A 293 46.02 14.68 -5.93
C VAL A 293 47.06 13.59 -5.80
N GLN A 294 47.69 13.25 -6.93
CA GLN A 294 48.69 12.19 -7.01
C GLN A 294 49.99 12.49 -6.22
N THR A 295 50.30 13.78 -6.06
CA THR A 295 51.45 14.30 -5.29
C THR A 295 50.92 15.25 -4.21
N PRO A 296 50.48 14.73 -3.06
CA PRO A 296 49.83 15.53 -2.02
C PRO A 296 50.78 16.61 -1.47
N PRO A 297 50.27 17.85 -1.23
CA PRO A 297 51.01 18.85 -0.48
C PRO A 297 51.16 18.40 0.98
N PRO A 298 52.16 18.94 1.72
CA PRO A 298 52.35 18.62 3.12
C PRO A 298 51.05 18.79 3.93
N GLY A 299 50.56 17.71 4.52
CA GLY A 299 49.33 17.77 5.30
C GLY A 299 48.80 16.41 5.70
N VAL A 300 47.51 16.40 6.06
CA VAL A 300 46.82 15.20 6.56
C VAL A 300 46.52 14.17 5.47
N THR A 301 46.48 14.60 4.21
CA THR A 301 46.20 13.74 3.04
C THR A 301 47.45 13.07 2.48
N GLY A 302 48.63 13.46 2.92
CA GLY A 302 49.91 12.94 2.44
C GLY A 302 50.99 14.01 2.45
N ASP A 303 52.19 13.62 2.02
CA ASP A 303 53.31 14.54 1.80
C ASP A 303 54.33 13.88 0.85
N ARG A 304 55.34 14.65 0.45
CA ARG A 304 56.58 14.14 -0.09
C ARG A 304 57.25 13.23 0.93
N CYS A 305 57.87 12.15 0.46
CA CYS A 305 58.49 11.17 1.34
C CYS A 305 59.51 11.84 2.29
N PRO A 306 59.37 11.70 3.61
CA PRO A 306 60.21 12.38 4.57
C PRO A 306 61.65 11.84 4.56
N THR A 307 62.57 12.57 5.17
CA THR A 307 63.93 12.10 5.40
C THR A 307 63.92 10.79 6.20
N GLY A 308 64.92 9.95 5.97
CA GLY A 308 65.04 8.62 6.54
C GLY A 308 64.03 7.59 6.05
N HIS A 309 63.15 7.93 5.10
CA HIS A 309 62.13 7.02 4.58
C HIS A 309 62.17 6.99 3.04
N PHE A 310 61.67 5.92 2.45
CA PHE A 310 61.41 5.79 1.02
C PHE A 310 59.94 5.43 0.75
N CYS A 311 59.43 5.84 -0.40
CA CYS A 311 58.01 5.71 -0.76
C CYS A 311 57.88 5.22 -2.22
N PRO A 312 57.69 3.90 -2.42
CA PRO A 312 57.35 3.34 -3.73
C PRO A 312 56.01 3.84 -4.27
N ILE A 313 55.69 3.52 -5.52
CA ILE A 313 54.36 3.81 -6.09
C ILE A 313 53.24 3.22 -5.20
N GLN A 314 52.11 3.92 -5.09
CA GLN A 314 50.97 3.51 -4.25
C GLN A 314 51.29 3.43 -2.73
N SER A 315 52.29 4.17 -2.25
CA SER A 315 52.59 4.22 -0.80
C SER A 315 51.49 4.94 -0.02
N SER A 316 50.93 4.27 0.99
CA SER A 316 49.99 4.89 1.94
C SER A 316 50.68 5.62 3.09
N THR A 317 51.85 5.14 3.47
CA THR A 317 52.69 5.69 4.54
C THR A 317 54.16 5.56 4.16
N PRO A 318 55.05 6.43 4.67
CA PRO A 318 56.49 6.30 4.44
C PRO A 318 57.05 4.99 5.01
N THR A 319 57.91 4.32 4.26
CA THR A 319 58.63 3.13 4.76
C THR A 319 60.02 3.56 5.25
N PRO A 320 60.40 3.30 6.51
CA PRO A 320 61.69 3.73 7.03
C PRO A 320 62.84 2.98 6.35
N CYS A 321 63.96 3.67 6.11
CA CYS A 321 65.20 3.03 5.68
C CYS A 321 65.63 1.97 6.71
N PRO A 322 66.14 0.81 6.25
CA PRO A 322 66.56 -0.27 7.13
C PRO A 322 67.77 0.13 7.98
N ILE A 323 67.99 -0.60 9.08
CA ILE A 323 69.18 -0.45 9.93
C ILE A 323 70.45 -0.62 9.08
N GLY A 324 71.47 0.17 9.35
CA GLY A 324 72.68 0.25 8.49
C GLY A 324 72.57 1.25 7.34
N TYR A 325 71.41 1.88 7.14
CA TYR A 325 71.19 2.88 6.10
C TYR A 325 70.56 4.17 6.66
N TYR A 326 70.74 5.29 5.96
CA TYR A 326 70.13 6.59 6.26
C TYR A 326 69.73 7.33 4.98
N TYR A 327 68.84 8.32 5.07
CA TYR A 327 68.51 9.19 3.93
C TYR A 327 68.29 10.64 4.36
N GLY A 328 69.21 11.53 3.97
CA GLY A 328 69.22 12.93 4.42
C GLY A 328 68.38 13.90 3.59
N SER A 329 67.76 13.45 2.51
CA SER A 329 66.91 14.26 1.63
C SER A 329 65.46 13.80 1.67
N THR A 330 64.53 14.54 1.06
CA THR A 330 63.13 14.11 0.91
C THR A 330 62.89 13.51 -0.47
N GLY A 331 61.86 12.66 -0.57
CA GLY A 331 61.39 12.08 -1.83
C GLY A 331 62.19 10.87 -2.32
N ALA A 332 62.75 10.05 -1.42
CA ALA A 332 63.24 8.73 -1.82
C ALA A 332 62.07 7.87 -2.31
N THR A 333 62.31 7.13 -3.39
CA THR A 333 61.32 6.38 -4.16
C THR A 333 61.41 4.88 -3.91
N GLN A 334 62.58 4.36 -3.57
CA GLN A 334 62.82 2.94 -3.37
C GLN A 334 63.93 2.70 -2.33
N GLU A 335 64.02 1.48 -1.81
CA GLU A 335 64.99 1.13 -0.75
C GLU A 335 66.44 1.42 -1.15
N SER A 336 66.79 1.27 -2.44
CA SER A 336 68.14 1.56 -2.92
C SER A 336 68.52 3.05 -2.88
N ASP A 337 67.55 3.94 -2.67
CA ASP A 337 67.83 5.37 -2.47
C ASP A 337 68.39 5.63 -1.06
N CYS A 338 68.17 4.71 -0.11
CA CYS A 338 68.78 4.77 1.21
C CYS A 338 70.30 4.60 1.09
N VAL A 339 71.04 5.51 1.73
CA VAL A 339 72.49 5.56 1.69
C VAL A 339 73.04 4.63 2.78
N ILE A 340 73.91 3.71 2.39
CA ILE A 340 74.60 2.81 3.32
C ILE A 340 75.50 3.62 4.27
N CYS A 341 75.53 3.25 5.55
CA CYS A 341 76.38 3.90 6.53
C CYS A 341 77.86 3.79 6.13
N THR A 342 78.57 4.92 6.17
CA THR A 342 79.98 4.99 5.76
C THR A 342 80.89 4.24 6.74
N LYS A 343 81.98 3.66 6.23
CA LYS A 343 82.97 2.95 7.07
C LYS A 343 83.45 3.84 8.23
N GLY A 344 83.53 3.27 9.43
CA GLY A 344 83.91 4.01 10.64
C GLY A 344 82.76 4.75 11.34
N LYS A 345 81.55 4.71 10.80
CA LYS A 345 80.30 5.18 11.44
C LYS A 345 79.29 4.03 11.60
N TYR A 346 78.24 4.25 12.37
CA TYR A 346 77.14 3.30 12.55
C TYR A 346 75.75 3.94 12.38
N CYS A 347 74.77 3.12 11.98
CA CYS A 347 73.36 3.49 11.78
C CYS A 347 72.46 2.52 12.57
N GLY A 348 72.23 2.81 13.85
CA GLY A 348 71.67 1.84 14.81
C GLY A 348 70.14 1.75 14.90
N SER A 349 69.41 2.47 14.07
CA SER A 349 67.94 2.45 14.06
C SER A 349 67.35 2.55 12.66
N TYR A 350 66.08 2.17 12.51
CA TYR A 350 65.31 2.46 11.30
C TYR A 350 65.09 3.96 11.13
N GLY A 351 64.88 4.40 9.90
CA GLY A 351 64.36 5.76 9.65
C GLY A 351 65.38 6.89 9.82
N LEU A 352 66.68 6.59 9.78
CA LEU A 352 67.74 7.57 10.07
C LEU A 352 67.86 8.64 8.99
N THR A 353 67.98 9.90 9.40
CA THR A 353 68.17 11.05 8.49
C THR A 353 69.65 11.39 8.26
N ALA A 354 70.53 10.89 9.12
CA ALA A 354 71.99 11.01 9.05
C ALA A 354 72.61 9.80 9.78
N GLU A 355 73.93 9.63 9.70
CA GLU A 355 74.60 8.58 10.48
C GLU A 355 74.44 8.83 11.99
N THR A 356 74.29 7.75 12.79
CA THR A 356 74.04 7.86 14.24
C THR A 356 75.25 8.42 14.98
N GLY A 357 76.45 8.00 14.59
CA GLY A 357 77.70 8.46 15.18
C GLY A 357 78.91 7.71 14.65
N ASP A 358 80.09 8.10 15.14
CA ASP A 358 81.34 7.41 14.89
C ASP A 358 81.41 6.10 15.68
N CYS A 359 82.17 5.13 15.16
CA CYS A 359 82.42 3.87 15.83
C CYS A 359 83.12 4.10 17.18
N ASP A 360 82.69 3.38 18.22
CA ASP A 360 83.28 3.51 19.55
C ASP A 360 84.77 3.11 19.56
N PRO A 361 85.61 3.78 20.38
CA PRO A 361 87.01 3.41 20.54
C PRO A 361 87.18 1.93 20.91
N GLY A 362 87.95 1.19 20.11
CA GLY A 362 88.19 -0.24 20.30
C GLY A 362 87.34 -1.17 19.43
N TYR A 363 86.40 -0.63 18.65
CA TYR A 363 85.56 -1.37 17.71
C TYR A 363 85.86 -1.01 16.26
N TYR A 364 85.52 -1.91 15.31
CA TYR A 364 85.58 -1.62 13.88
C TYR A 364 84.16 -1.69 13.29
N CYS A 365 83.77 -0.65 12.55
CA CYS A 365 82.47 -0.56 11.91
C CYS A 365 82.65 -0.68 10.38
N PRO A 366 82.32 -1.82 9.76
CA PRO A 366 82.29 -1.96 8.30
C PRO A 366 81.18 -1.09 7.68
N GLU A 367 81.14 -0.97 6.35
CA GLU A 367 80.01 -0.29 5.68
C GLU A 367 78.69 -0.97 6.04
N GLY A 368 77.67 -0.17 6.33
CA GLY A 368 76.34 -0.66 6.73
C GLY A 368 76.25 -1.20 8.16
N HIS A 369 77.21 -0.87 9.03
CA HIS A 369 77.19 -1.32 10.42
C HIS A 369 76.00 -0.74 11.21
N SER A 370 75.34 -1.60 11.97
CA SER A 370 74.16 -1.34 12.80
C SER A 370 74.51 -1.17 14.27
#